data_AF-Q93JP4-F1
#
_entry.id   AF-Q93JP4-F1
#
_cell.length_a   1.000
_cell.length_b   1.000
_cell.length_c   1.000
_cell.angle_alpha   90.00
_cell.angle_beta   90.00
_cell.angle_gamma   90.00
#
_symmetry.space_group_name_H-M   'P 1'
#
loop_
_entity.id
_entity.type
_entity.pdbx_description
1 polymer ?
#
loop_
_entity_poly.entity_id
_entity_poly.type
_entity_poly.pdbx_seq_one_letter_code
_entity_poly.pdbx_strand_id
1 'polypeptide(L)'
;MKCKFFKVAALCCTCMMVLGNTMAVYAEEQPMVISEPNVTSSEMEKLIEVVLDIKEANPGKSEQEIFEIVSKSLENERKETRGISDILECFDGKQKKKLLIRYPLDALKVNDAKNIATRQTERKFGHNGLGDRSDAFRHGIWNAEMTILIGAEKAELFATAHEEKDTTGVEPDGHTKVEHKNMDLHNNNVGREIGLAHPDLSEEQMADYIYDVIYQENTPFVWLND
;
A
#
# COMPACT_ATOMS: atom_id res chain seq x y z
N MET A 1 -91.80 -26.29 -10.67
CA MET A 1 -90.81 -26.29 -9.55
C MET A 1 -89.90 -25.09 -9.72
N LYS A 2 -89.82 -24.23 -8.69
CA LYS A 2 -89.02 -23.00 -8.67
C LYS A 2 -87.59 -23.32 -8.23
N CYS A 3 -86.58 -22.87 -8.99
CA CYS A 3 -85.22 -22.58 -8.53
C CYS A 3 -84.60 -21.58 -9.53
N LYS A 4 -84.67 -20.29 -9.23
CA LYS A 4 -83.65 -19.45 -8.57
C LYS A 4 -82.51 -19.02 -9.53
N PHE A 5 -82.57 -17.74 -9.85
CA PHE A 5 -81.55 -16.88 -10.43
C PHE A 5 -80.17 -17.07 -9.77
N PHE A 6 -79.12 -17.07 -10.57
CA PHE A 6 -77.84 -16.48 -10.18
C PHE A 6 -77.22 -15.74 -11.38
N LYS A 7 -76.95 -14.45 -11.15
CA LYS A 7 -76.27 -13.56 -12.09
C LYS A 7 -74.81 -13.97 -12.19
N VAL A 8 -74.33 -14.19 -13.41
CA VAL A 8 -72.92 -14.39 -13.72
C VAL A 8 -72.23 -13.02 -13.60
N ALA A 9 -71.38 -12.87 -12.59
CA ALA A 9 -70.43 -11.76 -12.53
C ALA A 9 -69.19 -12.16 -13.32
N ALA A 10 -68.91 -11.43 -14.40
CA ALA A 10 -67.67 -11.54 -15.15
C ALA A 10 -66.54 -10.93 -14.31
N LEU A 11 -65.59 -11.76 -13.87
CA LEU A 11 -64.34 -11.30 -13.28
C LEU A 11 -63.21 -11.60 -14.28
N CYS A 12 -62.78 -10.56 -14.99
CA CYS A 12 -61.59 -10.60 -15.83
C CYS A 12 -60.35 -10.74 -14.93
N CYS A 13 -59.86 -11.96 -14.74
CA CYS A 13 -58.51 -12.18 -14.20
C CYS A 13 -57.49 -11.98 -15.32
N THR A 14 -56.90 -10.79 -15.37
CA THR A 14 -55.69 -10.51 -16.15
C THR A 14 -54.52 -11.30 -15.55
N CYS A 15 -54.12 -12.38 -16.21
CA CYS A 15 -52.83 -13.03 -15.94
C CYS A 15 -51.72 -12.13 -16.50
N MET A 16 -51.12 -11.29 -15.68
CA MET A 16 -49.80 -10.72 -15.97
C MET A 16 -48.77 -11.83 -15.77
N MET A 17 -48.23 -12.37 -16.86
CA MET A 17 -46.98 -13.11 -16.83
C MET A 17 -45.88 -12.14 -16.44
N VAL A 18 -45.44 -12.19 -15.18
CA VAL A 18 -44.18 -11.59 -14.76
C VAL A 18 -43.08 -12.51 -15.31
N LEU A 19 -42.57 -12.16 -16.48
CA LEU A 19 -41.28 -12.67 -16.95
C LEU A 19 -40.24 -12.21 -15.94
N GLY A 20 -39.81 -13.13 -15.09
CA GLY A 20 -38.68 -12.94 -14.20
C GLY A 20 -37.42 -12.81 -15.05
N ASN A 21 -37.05 -11.57 -15.40
CA ASN A 21 -35.70 -11.28 -15.83
C ASN A 21 -34.80 -11.59 -14.63
N THR A 22 -34.04 -12.67 -14.70
CA THR A 22 -32.88 -12.86 -13.83
C THR A 22 -31.88 -11.77 -14.22
N MET A 23 -31.97 -10.64 -13.54
CA MET A 23 -30.90 -9.65 -13.53
C MET A 23 -29.70 -10.36 -12.91
N ALA A 24 -28.73 -10.77 -13.74
CA ALA A 24 -27.41 -11.06 -13.26
C ALA A 24 -26.87 -9.74 -12.70
N VAL A 25 -26.95 -9.59 -11.37
CA VAL A 25 -26.26 -8.54 -10.66
C VAL A 25 -24.77 -8.90 -10.75
N TYR A 26 -24.10 -8.38 -11.77
CA TYR A 26 -22.66 -8.23 -11.69
C TYR A 26 -22.43 -7.14 -10.64
N ALA A 27 -22.03 -7.55 -9.44
CA ALA A 27 -21.30 -6.64 -8.59
C ALA A 27 -19.99 -6.36 -9.34
N GLU A 28 -19.82 -5.16 -9.88
CA GLU A 28 -18.48 -4.65 -10.15
C GLU A 28 -17.79 -4.61 -8.78
N GLU A 29 -16.87 -5.54 -8.54
CA GLU A 29 -15.90 -5.40 -7.46
C GLU A 29 -15.07 -4.17 -7.81
N GLN A 30 -15.45 -3.01 -7.26
CA GLN A 30 -14.63 -1.82 -7.34
C GLN A 30 -13.34 -2.15 -6.58
N PRO A 31 -12.16 -2.07 -7.23
CA PRO A 31 -10.92 -2.41 -6.57
C PRO A 31 -10.75 -1.52 -5.34
N MET A 32 -10.47 -2.16 -4.20
CA MET A 32 -10.37 -1.47 -2.93
C MET A 32 -9.10 -0.64 -2.90
N VAL A 33 -9.25 0.68 -2.96
CA VAL A 33 -8.12 1.61 -3.06
C VAL A 33 -7.45 1.76 -1.70
N ILE A 34 -6.15 1.46 -1.62
CA ILE A 34 -5.33 1.80 -0.45
C ILE A 34 -4.89 3.25 -0.56
N SER A 35 -5.19 4.07 0.45
CA SER A 35 -4.66 5.42 0.58
C SER A 35 -3.49 5.46 1.57
N GLU A 36 -2.28 5.18 1.10
CA GLU A 36 -1.09 5.54 1.86
C GLU A 36 -0.97 7.07 1.96
N PRO A 37 -0.49 7.62 3.09
CA PRO A 37 -0.28 9.05 3.22
C PRO A 37 0.77 9.55 2.21
N ASN A 38 0.37 10.53 1.41
CA ASN A 38 1.24 11.21 0.45
C ASN A 38 2.14 12.21 1.18
N VAL A 39 3.36 11.76 1.50
CA VAL A 39 4.44 12.61 2.05
C VAL A 39 5.27 13.16 0.90
N THR A 40 5.31 14.49 0.74
CA THR A 40 6.10 15.10 -0.33
C THR A 40 7.60 14.98 -0.05
N SER A 41 8.43 14.93 -1.10
CA SER A 41 9.89 14.88 -0.93
C SER A 41 10.42 16.08 -0.12
N SER A 42 9.85 17.28 -0.31
CA SER A 42 10.24 18.47 0.46
C SER A 42 9.93 18.36 1.96
N GLU A 43 8.82 17.75 2.34
CA GLU A 43 8.51 17.57 3.75
C GLU A 43 9.38 16.48 4.40
N MET A 44 9.67 15.42 3.64
CA MET A 44 10.60 14.37 4.07
C MET A 44 12.02 14.93 4.25
N GLU A 45 12.51 15.77 3.32
CA GLU A 45 13.80 16.45 3.43
C GLU A 45 13.92 17.26 4.72
N LYS A 46 12.88 18.03 5.08
CA LYS A 46 12.86 18.80 6.33
C LYS A 46 12.94 17.91 7.57
N LEU A 47 12.21 16.79 7.58
CA LEU A 47 12.30 15.83 8.68
C LEU A 47 13.72 15.25 8.79
N ILE A 48 14.34 14.93 7.66
CA ILE A 48 15.71 14.41 7.62
C ILE A 48 16.73 15.45 8.08
N GLU A 49 16.57 16.71 7.71
CA GLU A 49 17.40 17.83 8.18
C GLU A 49 17.35 17.94 9.72
N VAL A 50 16.14 17.96 10.29
CA VAL A 50 15.94 17.99 11.75
C VAL A 50 16.61 16.80 12.43
N VAL A 51 16.46 15.59 11.88
CA VAL A 51 17.09 14.37 12.43
C VAL A 51 18.61 14.46 12.37
N LEU A 52 19.19 14.96 11.28
CA LEU A 52 20.64 15.11 11.13
C LEU A 52 21.21 16.13 12.12
N ASP A 53 20.59 17.30 12.24
CA ASP A 53 21.00 18.35 13.18
C ASP A 53 21.00 17.85 14.63
N ILE A 54 19.93 17.15 15.03
CA ILE A 54 19.82 16.59 16.38
C ILE A 54 20.88 15.50 16.61
N LYS A 55 21.18 14.66 15.61
CA LYS A 55 22.22 13.65 15.73
C LYS A 55 23.61 14.27 15.87
N GLU A 56 23.92 15.30 15.08
CA GLU A 56 25.19 16.01 15.16
C GLU A 56 25.39 16.69 16.52
N ALA A 57 24.32 17.28 17.07
CA ALA A 57 24.33 17.88 18.40
C ALA A 57 24.45 16.84 19.55
N ASN A 58 24.27 15.54 19.28
CA ASN A 58 24.16 14.50 20.31
C ASN A 58 24.92 13.19 19.97
N PRO A 59 26.25 13.22 19.74
CA PRO A 59 27.01 12.09 19.16
C PRO A 59 27.13 10.83 20.04
N GLY A 60 26.69 10.88 21.31
CA GLY A 60 26.75 9.75 22.26
C GLY A 60 25.38 9.18 22.65
N LYS A 61 24.29 9.72 22.12
CA LYS A 61 22.93 9.29 22.47
C LYS A 61 22.51 8.05 21.70
N SER A 62 21.75 7.19 22.36
CA SER A 62 21.10 6.05 21.70
C SER A 62 20.04 6.51 20.71
N GLU A 63 19.71 5.66 19.74
CA GLU A 63 18.64 5.92 18.75
C GLU A 63 17.30 6.28 19.43
N GLN A 64 17.00 5.66 20.58
CA GLN A 64 15.81 5.94 21.37
C GLN A 64 15.83 7.34 21.99
N GLU A 65 16.96 7.76 22.57
CA GLU A 65 17.08 9.10 23.12
C GLU A 65 17.04 10.17 22.02
N ILE A 66 17.64 9.92 20.87
CA ILE A 66 17.55 10.82 19.71
C ILE A 66 16.10 10.93 19.24
N PHE A 67 15.39 9.81 19.13
CA PHE A 67 13.97 9.80 18.75
C PHE A 67 13.11 10.64 19.72
N GLU A 68 13.35 10.55 21.03
CA GLU A 68 12.65 11.36 22.02
C GLU A 68 12.94 12.85 21.87
N ILE A 69 14.17 13.23 21.49
CA ILE A 69 14.54 14.62 21.24
C ILE A 69 13.87 15.13 19.96
N VAL A 70 13.90 14.36 18.87
CA VAL A 70 13.21 14.68 17.61
C VAL A 70 11.72 14.87 17.87
N SER A 71 11.06 13.93 18.57
CA SER A 71 9.63 14.00 18.87
C SER A 71 9.29 15.28 19.64
N LYS A 72 10.07 15.62 20.68
CA LYS A 72 9.88 16.86 21.45
C LYS A 72 10.14 18.12 20.61
N SER A 73 11.13 18.10 19.72
CA SER A 73 11.43 19.22 18.83
C SER A 73 10.24 19.50 17.91
N LEU A 74 9.72 18.46 17.26
CA LEU A 74 8.56 18.56 16.37
C LEU A 74 7.28 18.96 17.11
N GLU A 75 7.10 18.52 18.37
CA GLU A 75 5.99 18.96 19.22
C GLU A 75 6.05 20.45 19.57
N ASN A 76 7.25 20.97 19.85
CA ASN A 76 7.44 22.39 20.19
C ASN A 76 7.25 23.31 18.98
N GLU A 77 7.56 22.82 17.77
CA GLU A 77 7.31 23.52 16.51
C GLU A 77 5.84 23.45 16.04
N ARG A 78 4.94 22.73 16.75
CA ARG A 78 3.50 22.59 16.39
C ARG A 78 2.72 23.91 16.24
N LYS A 79 3.31 25.06 16.57
CA LYS A 79 2.72 26.37 16.23
C LYS A 79 2.97 26.81 14.78
N GLU A 80 3.92 26.22 14.06
CA GLU A 80 4.25 26.53 12.66
C GLU A 80 4.38 25.32 11.71
N THR A 81 4.62 24.08 12.18
CA THR A 81 4.94 22.90 11.30
C THR A 81 3.99 21.71 11.46
N ARG A 82 2.68 21.93 11.30
CA ARG A 82 1.65 20.87 11.39
C ARG A 82 1.93 19.64 10.51
N GLY A 83 2.66 19.78 9.40
CA GLY A 83 2.95 18.66 8.48
C GLY A 83 4.05 17.69 8.93
N ILE A 84 5.06 18.13 9.71
CA ILE A 84 6.25 17.28 9.97
C ILE A 84 6.00 16.26 11.08
N SER A 85 5.23 16.61 12.12
CA SER A 85 4.81 15.64 13.14
C SER A 85 3.96 14.53 12.55
N ASP A 86 3.08 14.88 11.62
CA ASP A 86 2.15 13.95 10.98
C ASP A 86 2.94 12.95 10.09
N ILE A 87 4.07 13.35 9.52
CA ILE A 87 5.00 12.47 8.79
C ILE A 87 5.73 11.52 9.72
N LEU A 88 6.18 11.99 10.89
CA LEU A 88 6.78 11.10 11.89
C LEU A 88 5.76 10.05 12.37
N GLU A 89 4.48 10.43 12.45
CA GLU A 89 3.37 9.52 12.74
C GLU A 89 3.09 8.54 11.59
N CYS A 90 3.40 8.89 10.33
CA CYS A 90 3.36 7.96 9.17
C CYS A 90 4.44 6.86 9.22
N PHE A 91 5.53 7.06 9.97
CA PHE A 91 6.46 5.97 10.32
C PHE A 91 5.86 5.12 11.44
N ASP A 92 4.77 4.42 11.16
CA ASP A 92 4.09 3.58 12.13
C ASP A 92 5.00 2.40 12.55
N GLY A 93 5.01 2.08 13.84
CA GLY A 93 5.84 1.04 14.42
C GLY A 93 7.24 1.49 14.89
N LYS A 94 7.68 0.85 15.98
CA LYS A 94 8.97 1.14 16.64
C LYS A 94 10.18 0.90 15.72
N GLN A 95 10.09 -0.08 14.82
CA GLN A 95 11.19 -0.44 13.93
C GLN A 95 11.43 0.62 12.84
N LYS A 96 10.39 1.12 12.18
CA LYS A 96 10.48 2.21 11.20
C LYS A 96 11.14 3.45 11.79
N LYS A 97 10.70 3.86 12.99
CA LYS A 97 11.26 5.02 13.72
C LYS A 97 12.74 4.84 14.03
N LYS A 98 13.14 3.65 14.47
CA LYS A 98 14.55 3.31 14.72
C LYS A 98 15.39 3.43 13.44
N LEU A 99 14.88 2.91 12.31
CA LEU A 99 15.56 2.98 11.02
C LEU A 99 15.66 4.40 10.47
N LEU A 100 14.63 5.23 10.64
CA LEU A 100 14.66 6.66 10.30
C LEU A 100 15.82 7.37 11.02
N ILE A 101 15.96 7.13 12.34
CA ILE A 101 17.05 7.72 13.11
C ILE A 101 18.40 7.14 12.71
N ARG A 102 18.48 5.83 12.46
CA ARG A 102 19.74 5.16 12.14
C ARG A 102 20.28 5.54 10.76
N TYR A 103 19.40 5.58 9.76
CA TYR A 103 19.72 5.79 8.34
C TYR A 103 18.84 6.89 7.71
N PRO A 104 18.96 8.15 8.16
CA PRO A 104 18.06 9.23 7.75
C PRO A 104 18.09 9.52 6.24
N LEU A 105 19.28 9.51 5.63
CA LEU A 105 19.42 9.71 4.18
C LEU A 105 18.85 8.53 3.36
N ASP A 106 18.97 7.30 3.87
CA ASP A 106 18.37 6.14 3.21
C ASP A 106 16.85 6.18 3.35
N ALA A 107 16.31 6.66 4.48
CA ALA A 107 14.88 6.83 4.68
C ALA A 107 14.26 7.83 3.68
N LEU A 108 14.99 8.90 3.31
CA LEU A 108 14.57 9.81 2.23
C LEU A 108 14.38 9.05 0.91
N LYS A 109 15.38 8.25 0.52
CA LYS A 109 15.34 7.42 -0.69
C LYS A 109 14.24 6.36 -0.65
N VAL A 110 13.94 5.80 0.53
CA VAL A 110 12.81 4.87 0.71
C VAL A 110 11.48 5.55 0.40
N ASN A 111 11.31 6.81 0.81
CA ASN A 111 10.11 7.59 0.47
C ASN A 111 10.05 7.92 -1.02
N ASP A 112 11.17 8.25 -1.66
CA ASP A 112 11.22 8.47 -3.11
C ASP A 112 10.85 7.19 -3.87
N ALA A 113 11.40 6.03 -3.48
CA ALA A 113 11.04 4.72 -4.04
C ALA A 113 9.54 4.40 -3.88
N LYS A 114 8.95 4.71 -2.71
CA LYS A 114 7.51 4.56 -2.47
C LYS A 114 6.70 5.43 -3.43
N ASN A 115 7.08 6.70 -3.60
CA ASN A 115 6.40 7.62 -4.50
C ASN A 115 6.51 7.18 -5.98
N ILE A 116 7.65 6.61 -6.38
CA ILE A 116 7.83 5.98 -7.69
C ILE A 116 6.88 4.80 -7.84
N ALA A 117 6.84 3.91 -6.86
CA ALA A 117 5.98 2.72 -6.88
C ALA A 117 4.50 3.07 -7.01
N THR A 118 4.00 3.98 -6.19
CA THR A 118 2.60 4.45 -6.25
C THR A 118 2.27 5.02 -7.63
N ARG A 119 3.12 5.94 -8.14
CA ARG A 119 2.92 6.57 -9.45
C ARG A 119 2.92 5.55 -10.58
N GLN A 120 3.85 4.59 -10.56
CA GLN A 120 3.93 3.57 -11.61
C GLN A 120 2.75 2.60 -11.53
N THR A 121 2.30 2.25 -10.32
CA THR A 121 1.12 1.40 -10.12
C THR A 121 -0.11 2.06 -10.72
N GLU A 122 -0.38 3.32 -10.37
CA GLU A 122 -1.50 4.09 -10.92
C GLU A 122 -1.41 4.24 -12.45
N ARG A 123 -0.21 4.46 -13.01
CA ARG A 123 -0.01 4.54 -14.47
C ARG A 123 -0.29 3.23 -15.19
N LYS A 124 0.12 2.10 -14.61
CA LYS A 124 0.03 0.77 -15.24
C LYS A 124 -1.34 0.12 -15.08
N PHE A 125 -1.97 0.31 -13.93
CA PHE A 125 -3.23 -0.36 -13.57
C PHE A 125 -4.45 0.58 -13.56
N GLY A 126 -4.24 1.91 -13.53
CA GLY A 126 -5.31 2.89 -13.39
C GLY A 126 -5.90 2.97 -11.97
N HIS A 127 -5.39 2.18 -11.03
CA HIS A 127 -5.79 2.13 -9.64
C HIS A 127 -4.63 1.61 -8.77
N ASN A 128 -4.82 1.63 -7.46
CA ASN A 128 -3.88 1.15 -6.45
C ASN A 128 -4.66 0.30 -5.43
N GLY A 129 -4.72 -1.01 -5.69
CA GLY A 129 -5.55 -1.95 -4.96
C GLY A 129 -4.84 -2.65 -3.78
N LEU A 130 -5.67 -3.38 -3.03
CA LEU A 130 -5.29 -4.21 -1.88
C LEU A 130 -5.39 -5.70 -2.25
N GLY A 131 -4.30 -6.43 -2.07
CA GLY A 131 -4.25 -7.87 -2.30
C GLY A 131 -4.33 -8.30 -3.77
N ASP A 132 -4.34 -7.37 -4.72
CA ASP A 132 -4.48 -7.67 -6.15
C ASP A 132 -3.14 -7.60 -6.90
N ARG A 133 -3.18 -7.75 -8.23
CA ARG A 133 -1.99 -7.64 -9.08
C ARG A 133 -1.30 -6.28 -9.00
N SER A 134 -2.06 -5.20 -8.81
CA SER A 134 -1.49 -3.86 -8.67
C SER A 134 -0.75 -3.72 -7.33
N ASP A 135 -1.19 -4.44 -6.30
CA ASP A 135 -0.49 -4.56 -5.01
C ASP A 135 0.83 -5.30 -5.14
N ALA A 136 0.79 -6.48 -5.77
CA ALA A 136 2.01 -7.25 -6.05
C ALA A 136 3.03 -6.44 -6.87
N PHE A 137 2.56 -5.69 -7.87
CA PHE A 137 3.38 -4.77 -8.66
C PHE A 137 4.01 -3.69 -7.79
N ARG A 138 3.21 -3.00 -6.97
CA ARG A 138 3.65 -1.90 -6.12
C ARG A 138 4.76 -2.35 -5.16
N HIS A 139 4.59 -3.49 -4.50
CA HIS A 139 5.61 -4.07 -3.62
C HIS A 139 6.89 -4.46 -4.37
N GLY A 140 6.74 -5.05 -5.56
CA GLY A 140 7.85 -5.43 -6.43
C GLY A 140 8.70 -4.24 -6.84
N ILE A 141 8.08 -3.21 -7.43
CA ILE A 141 8.81 -2.03 -7.89
C ILE A 141 9.39 -1.23 -6.72
N TRP A 142 8.67 -1.09 -5.60
CA TRP A 142 9.19 -0.41 -4.43
C TRP A 142 10.49 -1.06 -3.92
N ASN A 143 10.54 -2.39 -3.87
CA ASN A 143 11.74 -3.11 -3.42
C ASN A 143 12.86 -3.14 -4.45
N ALA A 144 12.54 -3.14 -5.75
CA ALA A 144 13.54 -3.02 -6.80
C ALA A 144 14.23 -1.64 -6.74
N GLU A 145 13.46 -0.57 -6.65
CA GLU A 145 13.98 0.80 -6.53
C GLU A 145 14.77 1.01 -5.24
N MET A 146 14.26 0.53 -4.09
CA MET A 146 15.03 0.56 -2.84
C MET A 146 16.36 -0.18 -2.97
N THR A 147 16.37 -1.33 -3.63
CA THR A 147 17.60 -2.12 -3.82
C THR A 147 18.65 -1.34 -4.60
N ILE A 148 18.25 -0.63 -5.65
CA ILE A 148 19.14 0.22 -6.44
C ILE A 148 19.64 1.43 -5.62
N LEU A 149 18.74 2.07 -4.88
CA LEU A 149 19.04 3.35 -4.20
C LEU A 149 19.84 3.21 -2.90
N ILE A 150 19.57 2.15 -2.13
CA ILE A 150 20.09 1.96 -0.76
C ILE A 150 20.72 0.59 -0.51
N GLY A 151 20.70 -0.31 -1.50
CA GLY A 151 21.23 -1.67 -1.41
C GLY A 151 20.24 -2.67 -0.80
N ALA A 152 20.34 -3.94 -1.21
CA ALA A 152 19.39 -5.00 -0.86
C ALA A 152 19.23 -5.21 0.66
N GLU A 153 20.33 -5.17 1.43
CA GLU A 153 20.28 -5.38 2.89
C GLU A 153 19.43 -4.31 3.59
N LYS A 154 19.60 -3.04 3.20
CA LYS A 154 18.80 -1.96 3.79
C LYS A 154 17.37 -1.95 3.27
N ALA A 155 17.18 -2.27 1.99
CA ALA A 155 15.85 -2.44 1.41
C ALA A 155 15.04 -3.49 2.18
N GLU A 156 15.65 -4.64 2.51
CA GLU A 156 15.01 -5.67 3.33
C GLU A 156 14.66 -5.17 4.73
N LEU A 157 15.56 -4.45 5.41
CA LEU A 157 15.28 -3.88 6.74
C LEU A 157 14.08 -2.93 6.72
N PHE A 158 14.04 -2.00 5.77
CA PHE A 158 12.95 -1.02 5.65
C PHE A 158 11.63 -1.68 5.24
N ALA A 159 11.65 -2.58 4.26
CA ALA A 159 10.45 -3.30 3.81
C ALA A 159 9.89 -4.21 4.90
N THR A 160 10.75 -4.96 5.61
CA THR A 160 10.32 -5.84 6.71
C THR A 160 9.72 -5.03 7.86
N ALA A 161 10.36 -3.93 8.24
CA ALA A 161 9.80 -3.01 9.23
C ALA A 161 8.46 -2.40 8.76
N HIS A 162 8.22 -2.32 7.44
CA HIS A 162 6.93 -1.91 6.89
C HIS A 162 5.81 -2.90 7.12
N GLU A 163 6.10 -4.19 7.00
CA GLU A 163 5.11 -5.24 7.21
C GLU A 163 4.91 -5.62 8.69
N GLU A 164 5.63 -4.98 9.61
CA GLU A 164 5.43 -5.13 11.06
C GLU A 164 4.28 -4.28 11.60
N LYS A 165 3.10 -4.47 10.99
CA LYS A 165 1.81 -3.96 11.44
C LYS A 165 1.06 -5.02 12.28
N ASP A 166 0.03 -4.60 13.01
CA ASP A 166 -0.87 -5.51 13.72
C ASP A 166 -1.56 -6.46 12.73
N THR A 167 -1.27 -7.75 12.84
CA THR A 167 -1.81 -8.79 11.97
C THR A 167 -3.07 -9.45 12.54
N THR A 168 -3.70 -8.87 13.55
CA THR A 168 -4.98 -9.39 14.06
C THR A 168 -6.16 -8.96 13.18
N GLY A 169 -7.03 -9.92 12.89
CA GLY A 169 -8.25 -9.69 12.11
C GLY A 169 -8.12 -9.97 10.62
N VAL A 170 -9.07 -9.39 9.88
CA VAL A 170 -9.31 -9.61 8.45
C VAL A 170 -9.38 -8.23 7.79
N GLU A 171 -8.75 -8.08 6.63
CA GLU A 171 -8.87 -6.88 5.80
C GLU A 171 -10.24 -6.86 5.09
N PRO A 172 -10.69 -5.72 4.54
CA PRO A 172 -12.05 -5.64 4.01
C PRO A 172 -12.29 -6.51 2.78
N ASP A 173 -11.23 -7.04 2.15
CA ASP A 173 -11.29 -7.99 1.02
C ASP A 173 -11.58 -9.44 1.46
N GLY A 174 -11.67 -9.68 2.78
CA GLY A 174 -11.99 -10.99 3.35
C GLY A 174 -10.77 -11.86 3.64
N HIS A 175 -9.56 -11.42 3.27
CA HIS A 175 -8.32 -12.11 3.62
C HIS A 175 -7.79 -11.65 4.99
N THR A 176 -7.13 -12.57 5.70
CA THR A 176 -6.50 -12.25 6.97
C THR A 176 -5.35 -11.28 6.77
N LYS A 177 -5.10 -10.41 7.76
CA LYS A 177 -3.93 -9.52 7.72
C LYS A 177 -2.59 -10.26 7.65
N VAL A 178 -2.58 -11.52 8.11
CA VAL A 178 -1.42 -12.42 8.00
C VAL A 178 -1.19 -12.85 6.55
N GLU A 179 -2.24 -13.15 5.79
CA GLU A 179 -2.14 -13.48 4.36
C GLU A 179 -1.59 -12.31 3.56
N HIS A 180 -2.12 -11.09 3.79
CA HIS A 180 -1.59 -9.86 3.20
C HIS A 180 -0.11 -9.66 3.53
N LYS A 181 0.26 -9.74 4.81
CA LYS A 181 1.66 -9.64 5.22
C LYS A 181 2.57 -10.66 4.53
N ASN A 182 2.13 -11.90 4.35
CA ASN A 182 2.93 -12.93 3.70
C ASN A 182 3.10 -12.65 2.20
N MET A 183 2.03 -12.19 1.54
CA MET A 183 2.07 -11.73 0.16
C MET A 183 3.05 -10.56 0.01
N ASP A 184 2.92 -9.53 0.85
CA ASP A 184 3.76 -8.33 0.86
C ASP A 184 5.23 -8.71 1.03
N LEU A 185 5.57 -9.52 2.04
CA LEU A 185 6.94 -9.99 2.30
C LEU A 185 7.54 -10.80 1.13
N HIS A 186 6.73 -11.64 0.48
CA HIS A 186 7.16 -12.42 -0.68
C HIS A 186 7.44 -11.51 -1.87
N ASN A 187 6.51 -10.65 -2.24
CA ASN A 187 6.64 -9.73 -3.36
C ASN A 187 7.77 -8.70 -3.13
N ASN A 188 7.97 -8.28 -1.87
CA ASN A 188 9.12 -7.48 -1.46
C ASN A 188 10.43 -8.21 -1.79
N ASN A 189 10.55 -9.51 -1.49
CA ASN A 189 11.74 -10.29 -1.82
C ASN A 189 11.97 -10.41 -3.33
N VAL A 190 10.93 -10.75 -4.09
CA VAL A 190 10.99 -10.83 -5.56
C VAL A 190 11.46 -9.50 -6.16
N GLY A 191 10.92 -8.37 -5.67
CA GLY A 191 11.36 -7.03 -6.09
C GLY A 191 12.84 -6.77 -5.84
N ARG A 192 13.37 -7.17 -4.67
CA ARG A 192 14.81 -7.03 -4.36
C ARG A 192 15.67 -7.87 -5.29
N GLU A 193 15.26 -9.11 -5.57
CA GLU A 193 15.98 -9.99 -6.50
C GLU A 193 16.04 -9.40 -7.91
N ILE A 194 14.94 -8.80 -8.38
CA ILE A 194 14.88 -8.10 -9.67
C ILE A 194 15.81 -6.87 -9.65
N GLY A 195 15.77 -6.05 -8.59
CA GLY A 195 16.65 -4.88 -8.45
C GLY A 195 18.14 -5.24 -8.44
N LEU A 196 18.52 -6.38 -7.85
CA LEU A 196 19.89 -6.90 -7.89
C LEU A 196 20.29 -7.39 -9.29
N ALA A 197 19.37 -8.03 -10.01
CA ALA A 197 19.63 -8.58 -11.34
C ALA A 197 19.72 -7.48 -12.42
N HIS A 198 19.04 -6.36 -12.20
CA HIS A 198 18.88 -5.29 -13.20
C HIS A 198 19.21 -3.89 -12.65
N PRO A 199 20.45 -3.67 -12.14
CA PRO A 199 20.80 -2.42 -11.45
C PRO A 199 20.89 -1.19 -12.37
N ASP A 200 20.99 -1.40 -13.69
CA ASP A 200 21.17 -0.33 -14.68
C ASP A 200 19.86 0.12 -15.34
N LEU A 201 18.71 -0.48 -14.98
CA LEU A 201 17.42 -0.05 -15.51
C LEU A 201 17.00 1.29 -14.90
N SER A 202 16.48 2.18 -15.74
CA SER A 202 15.76 3.36 -15.25
C SER A 202 14.44 2.99 -14.58
N GLU A 203 13.87 3.89 -13.78
CA GLU A 203 12.57 3.70 -13.10
C GLU A 203 11.46 3.21 -14.06
N GLU A 204 11.39 3.77 -15.27
CA GLU A 204 10.37 3.40 -16.26
C GLU A 204 10.63 2.00 -16.83
N GLN A 205 11.90 1.66 -17.10
CA GLN A 205 12.27 0.33 -17.60
C GLN A 205 12.09 -0.75 -16.53
N MET A 206 12.38 -0.43 -15.27
CA MET A 206 12.13 -1.32 -14.14
C MET A 206 10.63 -1.57 -13.97
N ALA A 207 9.82 -0.51 -14.07
CA ALA A 207 8.37 -0.61 -14.06
C ALA A 207 7.84 -1.47 -15.22
N ASP A 208 8.30 -1.25 -16.44
CA ASP A 208 7.95 -2.05 -17.62
C ASP A 208 8.31 -3.53 -17.41
N TYR A 209 9.53 -3.80 -16.96
CA TYR A 209 10.02 -5.15 -16.72
C TYR A 209 9.17 -5.89 -15.67
N ILE A 210 8.94 -5.28 -14.51
CA ILE A 210 8.14 -5.91 -13.44
C ILE A 210 6.69 -6.12 -13.89
N TYR A 211 6.14 -5.17 -14.64
CA TYR A 211 4.79 -5.29 -15.20
C TYR A 211 4.70 -6.50 -16.14
N ASP A 212 5.66 -6.66 -17.05
CA ASP A 212 5.72 -7.81 -17.95
C ASP A 212 5.88 -9.12 -17.16
N VAL A 213 6.71 -9.15 -16.11
CA VAL A 213 6.89 -10.32 -15.25
C VAL A 213 5.58 -10.73 -14.57
N ILE A 214 4.77 -9.78 -14.11
CA ILE A 214 3.48 -10.09 -13.45
C ILE A 214 2.52 -10.86 -14.35
N TYR A 215 2.53 -10.59 -15.65
CA TYR A 215 1.64 -11.26 -16.61
C TYR A 215 2.25 -12.53 -17.24
N GLN A 216 3.43 -12.97 -16.79
CA GLN A 216 3.99 -14.26 -17.20
C GLN A 216 3.22 -15.42 -16.57
N GLU A 217 3.03 -16.50 -17.34
CA GLU A 217 2.36 -17.73 -16.86
C GLU A 217 3.02 -18.31 -15.59
N ASN A 218 4.34 -18.17 -15.49
CA ASN A 218 5.17 -18.63 -14.38
C ASN A 218 5.69 -17.47 -13.51
N THR A 219 4.91 -16.39 -13.38
CA THR A 219 5.29 -15.24 -12.56
C THR A 219 5.69 -15.66 -11.14
N PRO A 220 6.77 -15.09 -10.58
CA PRO A 220 7.13 -15.30 -9.17
C PRO A 220 6.28 -14.45 -8.22
N PHE A 221 5.54 -13.46 -8.71
CA PHE A 221 4.67 -12.63 -7.87
C PHE A 221 3.42 -13.38 -7.45
N VAL A 222 2.92 -13.06 -6.25
CA VAL A 222 1.68 -13.65 -5.71
C VAL A 222 0.71 -12.55 -5.33
N TRP A 223 -0.58 -12.82 -5.45
CA TRP A 223 -1.68 -11.94 -5.02
C TRP A 223 -2.80 -12.80 -4.43
N LEU A 224 -3.70 -12.16 -3.70
CA LEU A 224 -4.83 -12.79 -3.02
C LEU A 224 -6.12 -12.71 -3.83
N ASN A 225 -6.31 -11.60 -4.56
CA ASN A 225 -7.50 -11.29 -5.33
C ASN A 225 -7.18 -11.17 -6.82
N ASP A 226 -8.05 -11.71 -7.68
CA ASP A 226 -7.90 -11.66 -9.14
C ASP A 226 -8.42 -10.39 -9.79
#